data_AF-A0AAW7JRX9-F1
#
_entry.id   AF-A0AAW7JRX9-F1
#
_cell.length_a   1.000
_cell.length_b   1.000
_cell.length_c   1.000
_cell.angle_alpha   90.00
_cell.angle_beta   90.00
_cell.angle_gamma   90.00
#
_symmetry.space_group_name_H-M   'P 1'
#
loop_
_entity.id
_entity.type
_entity.pdbx_description
1 polymer ?
#
loop_
_entity_poly.entity_id
_entity_poly.type
_entity_poly.pdbx_seq_one_letter_code
_entity_poly.pdbx_strand_id
1 'polypeptide(L)'
;MAKTTRAQAAARGTKLDDERSIRPTDAVEKPRQAARPQSKYEARTAKIFTTVQVIMVVVPLAMIGYVWMVGGGSISALQDAMEQNPTLTVSFISAMCQPLVAWLLKFVKQRYQAGDGGYAAANLIGLICGELMLQNAVGVIGCALLLWRIWKRIDGELTAWKQERRLGGMLADLSGALVICVFGALCAFASWRVGLA
;
A
#
# COMPACT_ATOMS: atom_id res chain seq x y z
N MET A 1 17.43 -56.29 -35.13
CA MET A 1 16.61 -55.07 -34.95
C MET A 1 16.87 -54.52 -33.55
N ALA A 2 17.59 -53.40 -33.42
CA ALA A 2 18.04 -52.85 -32.14
C ALA A 2 16.94 -52.02 -31.47
N LYS A 3 16.63 -52.33 -30.20
CA LYS A 3 15.63 -51.61 -29.40
C LYS A 3 16.21 -50.27 -28.96
N THR A 4 15.62 -49.17 -29.42
CA THR A 4 16.00 -47.82 -29.01
C THR A 4 15.52 -47.57 -27.58
N THR A 5 16.44 -47.24 -26.67
CA THR A 5 16.15 -47.04 -25.25
C THR A 5 15.41 -45.72 -25.03
N ARG A 6 14.46 -45.66 -24.09
CA ARG A 6 13.64 -44.45 -23.78
C ARG A 6 14.48 -43.18 -23.55
N ALA A 7 15.73 -43.33 -23.08
CA ALA A 7 16.68 -42.23 -22.93
C ALA A 7 17.09 -41.57 -24.26
N GLN A 8 17.23 -42.34 -25.35
CA GLN A 8 17.54 -41.82 -26.68
C GLN A 8 16.33 -41.16 -27.37
N ALA A 9 15.11 -41.59 -27.04
CA ALA A 9 13.88 -40.91 -27.47
C ALA A 9 13.73 -39.54 -26.78
N ALA A 10 14.04 -39.46 -25.48
CA ALA A 10 14.01 -38.21 -24.72
C ALA A 10 15.09 -37.20 -25.18
N ALA A 11 16.29 -37.69 -25.52
CA ALA A 11 17.37 -36.83 -26.03
C ALA A 11 17.13 -36.30 -27.47
N ARG A 12 16.26 -36.96 -28.24
CA ARG A 12 15.83 -36.47 -29.57
C ARG A 12 14.73 -35.40 -29.46
N GLY A 13 13.90 -35.43 -28.43
CA GLY A 13 12.83 -34.45 -28.21
C GLY A 13 13.33 -33.06 -27.81
N THR A 14 14.54 -32.94 -27.27
CA THR A 14 15.11 -31.66 -26.80
C THR A 14 15.90 -30.88 -27.86
N LYS A 15 16.12 -31.45 -29.05
CA LYS A 15 16.93 -30.83 -30.13
C LYS A 15 16.10 -30.28 -31.29
N LEU A 16 14.77 -30.35 -31.24
CA LEU A 16 13.91 -29.97 -32.38
C LEU A 16 13.10 -28.68 -32.19
N ASP A 17 13.24 -28.00 -31.05
CA ASP A 17 12.54 -26.74 -30.78
C ASP A 17 13.51 -25.55 -30.83
N ASP A 18 13.94 -25.17 -32.04
CA ASP A 18 14.68 -23.90 -32.28
C ASP A 18 13.77 -22.66 -32.06
N GLU A 19 12.46 -22.86 -31.93
CA GLU A 19 11.46 -21.81 -31.68
C GLU A 19 10.96 -21.73 -30.22
N ARG A 20 11.67 -22.35 -29.27
CA ARG A 20 11.36 -22.14 -27.84
C ARG A 20 11.81 -20.76 -27.40
N SER A 21 11.05 -19.73 -27.79
CA SER A 21 10.97 -18.47 -27.07
C SER A 21 10.66 -18.81 -25.62
N ILE A 22 11.67 -18.69 -24.76
CA ILE A 22 11.46 -18.57 -23.32
C ILE A 22 10.72 -17.25 -23.15
N ARG A 23 9.39 -17.29 -23.27
CA ARG A 23 8.57 -16.22 -22.74
C ARG A 23 8.96 -16.13 -21.27
N PRO A 24 9.43 -14.97 -20.78
CA PRO A 24 9.66 -14.78 -19.37
C PRO A 24 8.35 -15.13 -18.71
N THR A 25 8.34 -16.18 -17.88
CA THR A 25 7.22 -16.69 -17.08
C THR A 25 6.13 -15.65 -16.98
N ASP A 26 5.17 -15.74 -17.91
CA ASP A 26 3.93 -14.99 -17.81
C ASP A 26 3.40 -15.36 -16.44
N ALA A 27 3.33 -14.33 -15.59
CA ALA A 27 2.86 -14.42 -14.23
C ALA A 27 1.67 -15.38 -14.21
N VAL A 28 1.75 -16.43 -13.40
CA VAL A 28 0.62 -17.33 -13.15
C VAL A 28 -0.57 -16.45 -12.82
N GLU A 29 -1.41 -16.18 -13.82
CA GLU A 29 -2.56 -15.31 -13.67
C GLU A 29 -3.53 -16.13 -12.84
N LYS A 30 -3.49 -15.85 -11.53
CA LYS A 30 -4.23 -16.55 -10.49
C LYS A 30 -5.69 -16.69 -10.97
N PRO A 31 -6.35 -17.86 -10.81
CA PRO A 31 -7.78 -17.95 -11.05
C PRO A 31 -8.44 -16.85 -10.24
N ARG A 32 -9.04 -15.88 -10.96
CA ARG A 32 -9.61 -14.67 -10.42
C ARG A 32 -10.60 -15.09 -9.34
N GLN A 33 -10.24 -14.94 -8.06
CA GLN A 33 -11.15 -15.22 -6.96
C GLN A 33 -12.45 -14.46 -7.26
N ALA A 34 -13.59 -15.16 -7.17
CA ALA A 34 -14.86 -14.61 -7.59
C ALA A 34 -15.09 -13.27 -6.87
N ALA A 35 -15.35 -12.21 -7.64
CA ALA A 35 -15.56 -10.88 -7.09
C ALA A 35 -16.63 -10.94 -5.98
N ARG A 36 -16.39 -10.21 -4.89
CA ARG A 36 -17.29 -10.31 -3.74
C ARG A 36 -18.71 -9.83 -4.11
N PRO A 37 -19.76 -10.55 -3.68
CA PRO A 37 -21.12 -10.24 -4.06
C PRO A 37 -21.53 -8.88 -3.46
N GLN A 38 -21.90 -7.95 -4.35
CA GLN A 38 -22.14 -6.54 -4.06
C GLN A 38 -23.35 -6.33 -3.14
N SER A 39 -23.20 -6.64 -1.85
CA SER A 39 -24.23 -6.49 -0.83
C SER A 39 -24.30 -5.05 -0.32
N LYS A 40 -25.41 -4.70 0.36
CA LYS A 40 -25.57 -3.38 1.01
C LYS A 40 -24.41 -3.06 1.99
N TYR A 41 -23.82 -4.09 2.60
CA TYR A 41 -22.65 -3.95 3.47
C TYR A 41 -21.42 -3.49 2.69
N GLU A 42 -21.15 -4.11 1.55
CA GLU A 42 -19.98 -3.80 0.71
C GLU A 42 -20.07 -2.42 0.10
N ALA A 43 -21.27 -1.99 -0.30
CA ALA A 43 -21.52 -0.62 -0.72
C ALA A 43 -21.20 0.39 0.40
N ARG A 44 -21.55 0.09 1.66
CA ARG A 44 -21.19 0.95 2.81
C ARG A 44 -19.68 0.96 3.04
N THR A 45 -19.03 -0.20 3.03
CA THR A 45 -17.57 -0.28 3.17
C THR A 45 -16.87 0.51 2.06
N ALA A 46 -17.30 0.37 0.81
CA ALA A 46 -16.76 1.12 -0.32
C ALA A 46 -16.92 2.64 -0.18
N LYS A 47 -18.04 3.09 0.40
CA LYS A 47 -18.26 4.51 0.73
C LYS A 47 -17.31 4.97 1.83
N ILE A 48 -17.15 4.21 2.91
CA ILE A 48 -16.23 4.54 4.01
C ILE A 48 -14.79 4.64 3.49
N PHE A 49 -14.34 3.70 2.65
CA PHE A 49 -13.03 3.80 1.99
C PHE A 49 -12.87 5.10 1.23
N THR A 50 -13.88 5.49 0.44
CA THR A 50 -13.85 6.74 -0.31
C THR A 50 -13.89 7.98 0.60
N THR A 51 -14.66 7.95 1.69
CA THR A 51 -14.65 9.03 2.67
C THR A 51 -13.27 9.21 3.30
N VAL A 52 -12.62 8.11 3.73
CA VAL A 52 -11.26 8.17 4.29
C VAL A 52 -10.26 8.71 3.26
N GLN A 53 -10.35 8.26 2.00
CA GLN A 53 -9.51 8.79 0.92
C GLN A 53 -9.67 10.29 0.73
N VAL A 54 -10.92 10.77 0.69
CA VAL A 54 -11.22 12.20 0.53
C VAL A 54 -10.65 13.00 1.70
N ILE A 55 -10.86 12.52 2.94
CA ILE A 55 -10.32 13.17 4.14
C ILE A 55 -8.79 13.28 4.05
N MET A 56 -8.11 12.20 3.65
CA MET A 56 -6.65 12.20 3.49
C MET A 56 -6.17 13.20 2.44
N VAL A 57 -6.87 13.34 1.32
CA VAL A 57 -6.51 14.32 0.27
C VAL A 57 -6.76 15.76 0.75
N VAL A 58 -7.71 15.98 1.66
CA VAL A 58 -7.99 17.30 2.23
C VAL A 58 -6.91 17.74 3.23
N VAL A 59 -6.24 16.81 3.93
CA VAL A 59 -5.18 17.15 4.92
C VAL A 59 -4.09 18.06 4.35
N PRO A 60 -3.42 17.76 3.22
CA PRO A 60 -2.41 18.66 2.65
C PRO A 60 -2.98 20.00 2.21
N LEU A 61 -4.24 20.06 1.72
CA LEU A 61 -4.88 21.32 1.36
C LEU A 61 -5.11 22.19 2.61
N ALA A 62 -5.56 21.59 3.71
CA ALA A 62 -5.72 22.26 4.99
C ALA A 62 -4.36 22.76 5.52
N MET A 63 -3.31 21.97 5.35
CA MET A 63 -1.96 22.35 5.78
C MET A 63 -1.39 23.51 4.95
N ILE A 64 -1.61 23.52 3.63
CA ILE A 64 -1.27 24.65 2.76
C ILE A 64 -2.04 25.90 3.21
N GLY A 65 -3.34 25.79 3.49
CA GLY A 65 -4.14 26.90 3.99
C GLY A 65 -3.65 27.45 5.34
N TYR A 66 -3.30 26.56 6.27
CA TYR A 66 -2.72 26.93 7.57
C TYR A 66 -1.40 27.67 7.40
N VAL A 67 -0.50 27.10 6.60
CA VAL A 67 0.78 27.70 6.25
C VAL A 67 0.60 29.08 5.60
N TRP A 68 -0.36 29.21 4.68
CA TRP A 68 -0.63 30.48 4.00
C TRP A 68 -1.09 31.57 4.96
N MET A 69 -1.90 31.19 5.94
CA MET A 69 -2.42 32.09 6.97
C MET A 69 -1.32 32.50 7.98
N VAL A 70 -0.46 31.57 8.38
CA VAL A 70 0.64 31.83 9.32
C VAL A 70 1.80 32.57 8.66
N GLY A 71 2.14 32.21 7.41
CA GLY A 71 3.23 32.79 6.62
C GLY A 71 2.84 34.06 5.84
N GLY A 72 1.77 34.74 6.22
CA GLY A 72 1.42 36.06 5.67
C GLY A 72 1.21 36.10 4.14
N GLY A 73 0.89 34.97 3.51
CA GLY A 73 0.63 34.92 2.08
C GLY A 73 1.86 35.05 1.18
N SER A 74 3.05 34.60 1.61
CA SER A 74 4.24 34.55 0.74
C SER A 74 5.08 33.29 0.94
N ILE A 75 5.81 32.89 -0.10
CA ILE A 75 6.73 31.72 -0.04
C ILE A 75 7.93 32.02 0.86
N SER A 76 8.42 33.26 0.88
CA SER A 76 9.54 33.68 1.73
C SER A 76 9.21 33.58 3.22
N ALA A 77 8.06 34.08 3.64
CA ALA A 77 7.65 33.97 5.04
C ALA A 77 7.29 32.53 5.45
N LEU A 78 6.93 31.67 4.50
CA LEU A 78 6.84 30.22 4.74
C LEU A 78 8.23 29.61 5.01
N GLN A 79 9.23 29.95 4.20
CA GLN A 79 10.60 29.49 4.44
C GLN A 79 11.09 29.92 5.82
N ASP A 80 10.87 31.19 6.19
CA ASP A 80 11.21 31.71 7.51
C ASP A 80 10.49 30.95 8.64
N ALA A 81 9.19 30.65 8.47
CA ALA A 81 8.42 29.89 9.46
C ALA A 81 8.89 28.43 9.60
N MET A 82 9.33 27.81 8.50
CA MET A 82 9.89 26.45 8.48
C MET A 82 11.30 26.37 9.07
N GLU A 83 12.12 27.41 8.88
CA GLU A 83 13.43 27.55 9.51
C GLU A 83 13.31 27.74 11.03
N GLN A 84 12.33 28.54 11.46
CA GLN A 84 12.08 28.79 12.88
C GLN A 84 11.42 27.60 13.59
N ASN A 85 10.61 26.81 12.89
CA ASN A 85 9.90 25.65 13.43
C ASN A 85 10.10 24.41 12.55
N PRO A 86 11.15 23.61 12.79
CA PRO A 86 11.37 22.35 12.06
C PRO A 86 10.22 21.35 12.20
N THR A 87 9.43 21.43 13.28
CA THR A 87 8.17 20.70 13.46
C THR A 87 7.20 20.94 12.32
N LEU A 88 7.05 22.21 11.90
CA LEU A 88 6.15 22.61 10.82
C LEU A 88 6.55 21.92 9.52
N THR A 89 7.85 21.82 9.27
CA THR A 89 8.43 21.13 8.11
C THR A 89 8.10 19.65 8.11
N VAL A 90 8.29 18.94 9.23
CA VAL A 90 7.98 17.51 9.31
C VAL A 90 6.47 17.25 9.17
N SER A 91 5.63 18.04 9.82
CA SER A 91 4.17 17.93 9.69
C SER A 91 3.69 18.26 8.27
N PHE A 92 4.32 19.22 7.60
CA PHE A 92 4.01 19.56 6.21
C PHE A 92 4.37 18.41 5.26
N ILE A 93 5.56 17.81 5.40
CA ILE A 93 5.96 16.63 4.62
C ILE A 93 5.00 15.46 4.87
N SER A 94 4.67 15.20 6.14
CA SER A 94 3.70 14.16 6.52
C SER A 94 2.32 14.37 5.89
N ALA A 95 1.84 15.61 5.85
CA ALA A 95 0.60 15.97 5.18
C ALA A 95 0.67 15.73 3.66
N MET A 96 1.81 16.01 3.02
CA MET A 96 2.02 15.75 1.59
C MET A 96 2.11 14.26 1.24
N CYS A 97 2.38 13.37 2.21
CA CYS A 97 2.31 11.93 2.02
C CYS A 97 0.86 11.40 1.96
N GLN A 98 -0.13 12.16 2.47
CA GLN A 98 -1.51 11.68 2.58
C GLN A 98 -2.21 11.35 1.25
N PRO A 99 -2.02 12.09 0.15
CA PRO A 99 -2.58 11.72 -1.16
C PRO A 99 -2.00 10.39 -1.67
N LEU A 100 -0.75 10.08 -1.33
CA LEU A 100 -0.14 8.79 -1.67
C LEU A 100 -0.79 7.65 -0.87
N VAL A 101 -1.04 7.85 0.42
CA VAL A 101 -1.79 6.88 1.25
C VAL A 101 -3.21 6.69 0.73
N ALA A 102 -3.91 7.77 0.38
CA ALA A 102 -5.24 7.72 -0.23
C ALA A 102 -5.25 6.93 -1.55
N TRP A 103 -4.21 7.12 -2.37
CA TRP A 103 -4.03 6.36 -3.60
C TRP A 103 -3.81 4.87 -3.32
N LEU A 104 -2.99 4.51 -2.33
CA LEU A 104 -2.81 3.11 -1.90
C LEU A 104 -4.11 2.49 -1.36
N LEU A 105 -4.90 3.26 -0.60
CA LEU A 105 -6.22 2.82 -0.15
C LEU A 105 -7.16 2.52 -1.33
N LYS A 106 -7.00 3.20 -2.47
CA LYS A 106 -7.76 2.89 -3.69
C LYS A 106 -7.41 1.51 -4.23
N PHE A 107 -6.13 1.15 -4.24
CA PHE A 107 -5.68 -0.19 -4.62
C PHE A 107 -6.15 -1.26 -3.64
N VAL A 108 -6.03 -1.00 -2.34
CA VAL A 108 -6.56 -1.88 -1.28
C VAL A 108 -8.05 -2.13 -1.48
N LYS A 109 -8.84 -1.07 -1.74
CA LYS A 109 -10.28 -1.19 -2.01
C LYS A 109 -10.56 -2.06 -3.23
N GLN A 110 -9.85 -1.85 -4.34
CA GLN A 110 -10.03 -2.63 -5.56
C GLN A 110 -9.70 -4.11 -5.34
N ARG A 111 -8.62 -4.41 -4.62
CA ARG A 111 -8.20 -5.79 -4.31
C ARG A 111 -9.13 -6.48 -3.30
N TYR A 112 -9.62 -5.73 -2.31
CA TYR A 112 -10.65 -6.20 -1.39
C TYR A 112 -11.95 -6.58 -2.12
N GLN A 113 -12.38 -5.78 -3.09
CA GLN A 113 -13.56 -6.08 -3.93
C GLN A 113 -13.33 -7.27 -4.87
N ALA A 114 -12.09 -7.44 -5.33
CA ALA A 114 -11.68 -8.60 -6.14
C ALA A 114 -11.52 -9.90 -5.34
N GLY A 115 -11.82 -9.91 -4.03
CA GLY A 115 -11.76 -11.10 -3.19
C GLY A 115 -10.43 -11.34 -2.48
N ASP A 116 -9.38 -10.56 -2.77
CA ASP A 116 -8.06 -10.71 -2.14
C ASP A 116 -8.01 -9.93 -0.81
N GLY A 117 -8.76 -10.39 0.20
CA GLY A 117 -8.81 -9.72 1.50
C GLY A 117 -7.50 -9.85 2.29
N GLY A 118 -6.76 -10.95 2.12
CA GLY A 118 -5.43 -11.11 2.71
C GLY A 118 -4.46 -10.00 2.28
N TYR A 119 -4.40 -9.71 0.98
CA TYR A 119 -3.64 -8.56 0.44
C TYR A 119 -4.11 -7.24 1.05
N ALA A 120 -5.42 -7.03 1.12
CA ALA A 120 -6.00 -5.78 1.61
C ALA A 120 -5.70 -5.54 3.10
N ALA A 121 -5.81 -6.58 3.93
CA ALA A 121 -5.49 -6.50 5.35
C ALA A 121 -4.00 -6.30 5.60
N ALA A 122 -3.12 -7.01 4.89
CA ALA A 122 -1.67 -6.84 5.02
C ALA A 122 -1.23 -5.41 4.64
N ASN A 123 -1.76 -4.87 3.53
CA ASN A 123 -1.48 -3.49 3.14
C ASN A 123 -2.04 -2.47 4.14
N LEU A 124 -3.25 -2.66 4.68
CA LEU A 124 -3.79 -1.77 5.71
C LEU A 124 -2.95 -1.78 6.99
N ILE A 125 -2.46 -2.94 7.44
CA ILE A 125 -1.54 -3.02 8.58
C ILE A 125 -0.24 -2.25 8.28
N GLY A 126 0.31 -2.41 7.09
CA GLY A 126 1.49 -1.66 6.64
C GLY A 126 1.24 -0.15 6.62
N LEU A 127 0.08 0.28 6.11
CA LEU A 127 -0.29 1.70 6.10
C LEU A 127 -0.48 2.25 7.52
N ILE A 128 -1.09 1.50 8.45
CA ILE A 128 -1.20 1.91 9.85
C ILE A 128 0.20 2.09 10.47
N CYS A 129 1.13 1.19 10.19
CA CYS A 129 2.51 1.31 10.64
C CYS A 129 3.16 2.59 10.10
N GLY A 130 3.05 2.83 8.79
CA GLY A 130 3.57 4.04 8.17
C GLY A 130 2.95 5.33 8.73
N GLU A 131 1.64 5.34 8.96
CA GLU A 131 0.94 6.50 9.53
C GLU A 131 1.30 6.76 10.99
N LEU A 132 1.60 5.72 11.79
CA LEU A 132 2.12 5.86 13.15
C LEU A 132 3.51 6.53 13.13
N MET A 133 4.37 6.14 12.18
CA MET A 133 5.70 6.74 12.03
C MET A 133 5.61 8.19 11.53
N LEU A 134 4.65 8.48 10.65
CA LEU A 134 4.32 9.84 10.20
C LEU A 134 3.61 10.68 11.28
N GLN A 135 3.29 10.09 12.43
CA GLN A 135 2.56 10.69 13.55
C GLN A 135 1.22 11.33 13.12
N ASN A 136 0.58 10.77 12.08
CA ASN A 136 -0.67 11.32 11.57
C ASN A 136 -1.88 10.59 12.16
N ALA A 137 -2.51 11.21 13.15
CA ALA A 137 -3.68 10.65 13.83
C ALA A 137 -4.86 10.37 12.87
N VAL A 138 -5.12 11.25 11.90
CA VAL A 138 -6.22 11.09 10.95
C VAL A 138 -6.00 9.84 10.09
N GLY A 139 -4.77 9.63 9.65
CA GLY A 139 -4.41 8.48 8.84
C GLY A 139 -4.47 7.16 9.61
N VAL A 140 -3.93 7.14 10.84
CA VAL A 140 -4.01 5.98 11.73
C VAL A 140 -5.45 5.61 12.02
N ILE A 141 -6.29 6.57 12.43
CA ILE A 141 -7.70 6.32 12.76
C ILE A 141 -8.45 5.83 11.52
N GLY A 142 -8.27 6.47 10.37
CA GLY A 142 -8.91 6.08 9.11
C GLY A 142 -8.57 4.64 8.70
N CYS A 143 -7.28 4.31 8.67
CA CYS A 143 -6.82 2.97 8.30
C CYS A 143 -7.22 1.90 9.34
N ALA A 144 -7.14 2.21 10.64
CA ALA A 144 -7.54 1.30 11.71
C ALA A 144 -9.05 1.01 11.69
N LEU A 145 -9.90 2.02 11.46
CA LEU A 145 -11.34 1.84 11.31
C LEU A 145 -11.68 0.96 10.10
N LEU A 146 -10.99 1.16 8.97
CA LEU A 146 -11.16 0.32 7.79
C LEU A 146 -10.75 -1.13 8.08
N LEU A 147 -9.60 -1.33 8.73
CA LEU A 147 -9.11 -2.65 9.09
C LEU A 147 -10.07 -3.37 10.04
N TRP A 148 -10.50 -2.72 11.12
CA TRP A 148 -11.48 -3.26 12.07
C TRP A 148 -12.78 -3.68 11.37
N ARG A 149 -13.26 -2.84 10.44
CA ARG A 149 -14.50 -3.09 9.70
C ARG A 149 -14.42 -4.31 8.80
N ILE A 150 -13.27 -4.55 8.17
CA ILE A 150 -13.08 -5.68 7.26
C ILE A 150 -12.58 -6.93 7.98
N TRP A 151 -12.05 -6.80 9.20
CA TRP A 151 -11.40 -7.88 9.95
C TRP A 151 -12.26 -9.15 10.05
N LYS A 152 -13.51 -9.01 10.49
CA LYS A 152 -14.45 -10.15 10.63
C LYS A 152 -14.72 -10.92 9.33
N ARG A 153 -14.46 -10.32 8.17
CA ARG A 153 -14.66 -10.95 6.84
C ARG A 153 -13.39 -11.60 6.30
N ILE A 154 -12.23 -11.24 6.83
CA ILE A 154 -10.90 -11.62 6.30
C ILE A 154 -10.17 -12.55 7.28
N ASP A 155 -10.76 -12.88 8.43
CA ASP A 155 -10.12 -13.54 9.59
C ASP A 155 -9.50 -14.94 9.33
N GLY A 156 -9.57 -15.47 8.11
CA GLY A 156 -8.79 -16.64 7.66
C GLY A 156 -8.07 -16.45 6.32
N GLU A 157 -8.35 -15.38 5.58
CA GLU A 157 -7.72 -15.08 4.28
C GLU A 157 -6.31 -14.51 4.45
N LEU A 158 -6.01 -13.82 5.56
CA LEU A 158 -4.68 -13.26 5.82
C LEU A 158 -3.63 -14.36 6.04
N THR A 159 -3.95 -15.36 6.85
CA THR A 159 -3.09 -16.52 7.13
C THR A 159 -2.92 -17.38 5.88
N ALA A 160 -4.00 -17.63 5.14
CA ALA A 160 -3.95 -18.32 3.86
C ALA A 160 -3.07 -17.57 2.83
N TRP A 161 -3.25 -16.26 2.71
CA TRP A 161 -2.45 -15.41 1.83
C TRP A 161 -0.96 -15.43 2.19
N LYS A 162 -0.62 -15.36 3.49
CA LYS A 162 0.77 -15.44 3.97
C LYS A 162 1.43 -16.79 3.64
N GLN A 163 0.66 -17.87 3.68
CA GLN A 163 1.16 -19.21 3.42
C GLN A 163 1.30 -19.51 1.92
N GLU A 164 0.41 -18.93 1.10
CA GLU A 164 0.38 -19.11 -0.34
C GLU A 164 1.42 -18.23 -1.06
N ARG A 165 1.68 -17.01 -0.57
CA ARG A 165 2.66 -16.09 -1.16
C ARG A 165 3.99 -16.14 -0.39
N ARG A 166 5.00 -16.79 -0.97
CA ARG A 166 6.39 -16.75 -0.48
C ARG A 166 6.89 -15.29 -0.35
N LEU A 167 7.85 -15.05 0.55
CA LEU A 167 8.40 -13.73 0.93
C LEU A 167 8.58 -12.73 -0.23
N GLY A 168 9.04 -13.16 -1.40
CA GLY A 168 9.22 -12.28 -2.57
C GLY A 168 7.91 -11.70 -3.15
N GLY A 169 6.84 -12.51 -3.20
CA GLY A 169 5.52 -12.03 -3.63
C GLY A 169 4.88 -11.10 -2.61
N MET A 170 5.13 -11.35 -1.32
CA MET A 170 4.67 -10.49 -0.22
C MET A 170 5.31 -9.10 -0.27
N LEU A 171 6.61 -9.01 -0.57
CA LEU A 171 7.31 -7.72 -0.71
C LEU A 171 6.84 -6.92 -1.92
N ALA A 172 6.61 -7.58 -3.06
CA ALA A 172 6.07 -6.91 -4.25
C ALA A 172 4.65 -6.35 -3.98
N ASP A 173 3.83 -7.12 -3.26
CA ASP A 173 2.46 -6.75 -2.89
C ASP A 173 2.39 -5.64 -1.82
N LEU A 174 3.39 -5.54 -0.93
CA LEU A 174 3.50 -4.51 0.11
C LEU A 174 4.35 -3.30 -0.31
N SER A 175 4.87 -3.28 -1.54
CA SER A 175 5.80 -2.23 -2.01
C SER A 175 5.29 -0.82 -1.74
N GLY A 176 3.99 -0.57 -1.97
CA GLY A 176 3.36 0.72 -1.68
C GLY A 176 3.36 1.09 -0.20
N ALA A 177 2.96 0.17 0.68
CA ALA A 177 3.00 0.42 2.13
C ALA A 177 4.44 0.56 2.66
N LEU A 178 5.39 -0.18 2.08
CA LEU A 178 6.80 -0.11 2.42
C LEU A 178 7.40 1.27 2.10
N VAL A 179 7.03 1.88 0.98
CA VAL A 179 7.41 3.26 0.64
C VAL A 179 6.92 4.24 1.72
N ILE A 180 5.66 4.12 2.16
CA ILE A 180 5.14 4.96 3.24
C ILE A 180 5.90 4.73 4.54
N CYS A 181 6.23 3.48 4.89
CA CYS A 181 7.05 3.19 6.07
C CYS A 181 8.45 3.82 5.98
N VAL A 182 9.08 3.86 4.80
CA VAL A 182 10.38 4.52 4.61
C VAL A 182 10.25 6.04 4.81
N PHE A 183 9.24 6.68 4.20
CA PHE A 183 9.00 8.11 4.43
C PHE A 183 8.65 8.41 5.91
N GLY A 184 7.84 7.56 6.53
CA GLY A 184 7.52 7.63 7.94
C GLY A 184 8.75 7.48 8.82
N ALA A 185 9.66 6.54 8.52
CA ALA A 185 10.91 6.38 9.24
C ALA A 185 11.81 7.62 9.14
N LEU A 186 11.91 8.22 7.96
CA LEU A 186 12.65 9.47 7.77
C LEU A 186 12.05 10.62 8.57
N CYS A 187 10.71 10.75 8.57
CA CYS A 187 10.01 11.77 9.35
C CYS A 187 10.17 11.54 10.86
N ALA A 188 10.01 10.31 11.34
CA ALA A 188 10.21 9.95 12.74
C ALA A 188 11.65 10.22 13.18
N PHE A 189 12.64 9.86 12.35
CA PHE A 189 14.04 10.16 12.60
C PHE A 189 14.30 11.66 12.66
N ALA A 190 13.73 12.44 11.72
CA ALA A 190 13.82 13.89 11.74
C ALA A 190 13.20 14.47 13.03
N SER A 191 12.01 14.03 13.42
CA SER A 191 11.36 14.42 14.68
C SER A 191 12.23 14.11 15.90
N TRP A 192 12.86 12.94 15.96
CA TRP A 192 13.80 12.59 17.05
C TRP A 192 15.05 13.48 17.07
N ARG A 193 15.58 13.85 15.90
CA ARG A 193 16.72 14.77 15.81
C ARG A 193 16.36 16.21 16.21
N VAL A 194 15.11 16.60 16.00
CA VAL A 194 14.56 17.91 16.36
C VAL A 194 14.16 17.97 17.86
N GLY A 195 14.16 16.84 18.56
CA GLY A 195 13.85 16.77 20.00
C GLY A 195 12.35 16.68 20.31
N LEU A 196 11.54 16.16 19.37
CA LEU A 196 10.10 15.95 19.54
C LEU A 196 9.73 14.58 20.14
N ALA A 197 10.69 13.86 20.72
CA ALA A 197 10.45 12.76 21.66
C ALA A 197 11.63 12.60 22.62
#